data_AF-A0A814MNU7-F1
#
_entry.id   AF-A0A814MNU7-F1
#
_cell.length_a   1.000
_cell.length_b   1.000
_cell.length_c   1.000
_cell.angle_alpha   90.00
_cell.angle_beta   90.00
_cell.angle_gamma   90.00
#
_symmetry.space_group_name_H-M   'P 1'
#
loop_
_entity.id
_entity.type
_entity.pdbx_description
1 polymer ?
#
loop_
_entity_poly.entity_id
_entity_poly.type
_entity_poly.pdbx_seq_one_letter_code
_entity_poly.pdbx_strand_id
1 'polypeptide(L)'
;MKQSFYLIFLLISIVQSLPTTTTKQQTSSIHRVDCFSDKTPFSNYSKESCLKRNCLYDDLHNFTLTPHLPQCYFPRNYGYVLQSKPENLSSNRLRYNLKRTTNVKNPPFPINSFENVLLDVEYYTNEILHFKLYNKDEKRYEVSDFSSYEVIKNSFFFCEV
;
A
#
# COMPACT_ATOMS: atom_id res chain seq x y z
N MET A 1 42.78 -30.60 24.42
CA MET A 1 42.61 -29.44 23.52
C MET A 1 41.78 -29.74 22.26
N LYS A 2 42.02 -30.85 21.53
CA LYS A 2 41.28 -31.18 20.29
C LYS A 2 39.77 -31.44 20.47
N GLN A 3 39.36 -32.02 21.60
CA GLN A 3 37.95 -32.33 21.88
C GLN A 3 37.08 -31.09 22.14
N SER A 4 37.66 -30.05 22.76
CA SER A 4 36.98 -28.76 22.96
C SER A 4 36.74 -28.04 21.63
N PHE A 5 37.68 -28.13 20.69
CA PHE A 5 37.52 -27.58 19.34
C PHE A 5 36.41 -28.28 18.54
N TYR A 6 36.25 -29.60 18.70
CA TYR A 6 35.20 -30.34 18.00
C TYR A 6 33.80 -29.99 18.51
N LEU A 7 33.65 -29.79 19.82
CA LEU A 7 32.41 -29.30 20.43
C LEU A 7 32.06 -27.88 19.96
N ILE A 8 33.06 -26.99 19.85
CA ILE A 8 32.85 -25.64 19.33
C ILE A 8 32.44 -25.66 17.85
N PHE A 9 33.08 -26.48 17.02
CA PHE A 9 32.70 -26.64 15.60
C PHE A 9 31.28 -27.21 15.44
N LEU A 10 30.91 -28.23 16.22
CA LEU A 10 29.54 -28.78 16.23
C LEU A 10 28.50 -27.74 16.62
N LEU A 11 28.77 -26.92 17.64
CA LEU A 11 27.87 -25.84 18.06
C LEU A 11 27.68 -24.78 16.97
N ILE A 12 28.75 -24.40 16.26
CA ILE A 12 28.68 -23.41 15.17
C ILE A 12 27.86 -23.95 13.98
N SER A 13 28.01 -25.24 13.64
CA SER A 13 27.22 -25.88 12.57
C SER A 13 25.73 -25.97 12.90
N ILE A 14 25.37 -26.17 14.17
CA ILE A 14 23.97 -26.22 14.63
C ILE A 14 23.34 -24.81 14.57
N VAL A 15 24.09 -23.76 14.88
CA VAL A 15 23.57 -22.37 14.81
C VAL A 15 23.28 -21.94 13.36
N GLN A 16 24.01 -22.47 12.37
CA GLN A 16 23.79 -22.20 10.94
C GLN A 16 22.61 -22.96 10.33
N SER A 17 22.10 -24.01 10.99
CA SER A 17 20.94 -24.78 10.51
C SER A 17 19.62 -24.33 11.12
N LEU A 18 19.62 -23.36 12.05
CA LEU A 18 18.39 -22.70 12.43
C LEU A 18 17.86 -21.93 11.22
N PRO A 19 16.62 -22.22 10.76
CA PRO A 19 15.99 -21.38 9.77
C PRO A 19 15.92 -19.98 10.37
N THR A 20 16.59 -19.03 9.75
CA THR A 20 16.32 -17.62 9.99
C THR A 20 14.86 -17.43 9.59
N THR A 21 13.97 -17.44 10.59
CA THR A 21 12.59 -17.05 10.40
C THR A 21 12.65 -15.60 9.95
N THR A 22 12.67 -15.41 8.63
CA THR A 22 12.35 -14.14 8.02
C THR A 22 10.98 -13.83 8.58
N THR A 23 10.90 -12.83 9.45
CA THR A 23 9.66 -12.42 10.11
C THR A 23 8.66 -12.13 9.01
N LYS A 24 7.83 -13.11 8.63
CA LYS A 24 6.74 -12.90 7.67
C LYS A 24 5.90 -11.81 8.30
N GLN A 25 5.76 -10.66 7.65
CA GLN A 25 4.85 -9.61 8.10
C GLN A 25 3.45 -10.20 8.15
N GLN A 26 3.03 -10.69 9.31
CA GLN A 26 1.74 -11.32 9.48
C GLN A 26 0.71 -10.22 9.73
N THR A 27 0.09 -9.75 8.66
CA THR A 27 -1.08 -8.87 8.76
C THR A 27 -2.29 -9.71 9.15
N SER A 28 -2.95 -9.34 10.25
CA SER A 28 -4.25 -9.89 10.63
C SER A 28 -5.19 -9.89 9.42
N SER A 29 -5.93 -10.98 9.23
CA SER A 29 -6.70 -11.24 8.01
C SER A 29 -7.75 -10.15 7.73
N ILE A 30 -8.31 -9.54 8.77
CA ILE A 30 -9.30 -8.45 8.67
C ILE A 30 -8.72 -7.10 8.20
N HIS A 31 -7.40 -6.92 8.25
CA HIS A 31 -6.72 -5.70 7.80
C HIS A 31 -6.07 -5.87 6.43
N ARG A 32 -6.29 -7.01 5.77
CA ARG A 32 -5.70 -7.28 4.46
C ARG A 32 -6.50 -6.56 3.39
N VAL A 33 -5.79 -5.88 2.50
CA VAL A 33 -6.35 -5.29 1.28
C VAL A 33 -5.98 -6.21 0.11
N ASP A 34 -6.97 -6.56 -0.70
CA ASP A 34 -6.78 -7.45 -1.85
C ASP A 34 -5.79 -6.84 -2.86
N CYS A 35 -4.73 -7.57 -3.17
CA CYS A 35 -3.73 -7.18 -4.16
C CYS A 35 -4.02 -7.76 -5.56
N PHE A 36 -5.08 -8.55 -5.66
CA PHE A 36 -5.49 -9.19 -6.89
C PHE A 36 -6.99 -8.95 -7.09
N SER A 37 -7.39 -7.69 -7.10
CA SER A 37 -8.79 -7.27 -7.25
C SER A 37 -9.31 -7.36 -8.70
N ASP A 38 -8.42 -7.44 -9.68
CA ASP A 38 -8.70 -7.58 -11.11
C ASP A 38 -8.83 -9.05 -11.55
N LYS A 39 -9.16 -9.97 -10.63
CA LYS A 39 -9.47 -11.36 -10.99
C LYS A 39 -10.64 -11.38 -11.95
N THR A 40 -10.42 -12.00 -13.09
CA THR A 40 -11.46 -12.34 -14.07
C THR A 40 -11.48 -13.86 -14.26
N PRO A 41 -12.51 -14.43 -14.89
CA PRO A 41 -12.51 -15.86 -15.25
C PRO A 41 -11.30 -16.28 -16.10
N PHE A 42 -10.66 -15.33 -16.77
CA PHE A 42 -9.47 -15.53 -17.59
C PHE A 42 -8.16 -15.22 -16.84
N SER A 43 -8.23 -14.79 -15.58
CA SER A 43 -7.04 -14.49 -14.79
C SER A 43 -6.41 -15.78 -14.25
N ASN A 44 -5.12 -15.97 -14.53
CA ASN A 44 -4.34 -17.07 -13.98
C ASN A 44 -4.00 -16.82 -12.51
N TYR A 45 -5.00 -16.88 -11.63
CA TYR A 45 -4.81 -16.71 -10.19
C TYR A 45 -4.08 -17.91 -9.59
N SER A 46 -2.88 -17.66 -9.09
CA SER A 46 -2.06 -18.62 -8.36
C SER A 46 -1.16 -17.93 -7.33
N LYS A 47 -0.52 -18.72 -6.46
CA LYS A 47 0.51 -18.22 -5.53
C LYS A 47 1.62 -17.48 -6.30
N GLU A 48 2.07 -18.06 -7.40
CA GLU A 48 3.12 -17.49 -8.27
C GLU A 48 2.67 -16.16 -8.86
N SER A 49 1.43 -16.06 -9.36
CA SER A 49 0.89 -14.80 -9.89
C SER A 49 0.79 -13.71 -8.80
N CYS A 50 0.47 -14.08 -7.56
CA CYS A 50 0.41 -13.16 -6.42
C CYS A 50 1.80 -12.65 -6.06
N LEU A 51 2.77 -13.55 -5.95
CA LEU A 51 4.15 -13.21 -5.63
C LEU A 51 4.82 -12.41 -6.76
N LYS A 52 4.45 -12.65 -8.02
CA LYS A 52 4.92 -11.86 -9.17
C LYS A 52 4.47 -10.39 -9.09
N ARG A 53 3.36 -10.11 -8.40
CA ARG A 53 2.89 -8.76 -8.07
C ARG A 53 3.60 -8.15 -6.85
N ASN A 54 4.57 -8.85 -6.26
CA ASN A 54 5.23 -8.47 -5.00
C ASN A 54 4.27 -8.33 -3.81
N CYS A 55 3.21 -9.13 -3.81
CA CYS A 55 2.26 -9.20 -2.71
C CYS A 55 2.51 -10.44 -1.83
N LEU A 56 1.82 -10.48 -0.70
CA LEU A 56 1.89 -11.58 0.25
C LEU A 56 0.79 -12.59 -0.06
N TYR A 57 1.12 -13.86 0.08
CA TYR A 57 0.20 -14.98 -0.11
C TYR A 57 0.01 -15.74 1.20
N ASP A 58 -1.24 -16.02 1.57
CA ASP A 58 -1.58 -16.81 2.75
C ASP A 58 -1.80 -18.28 2.40
N ASP A 59 -0.75 -19.08 2.65
CA ASP A 59 -0.76 -20.53 2.44
C ASP A 59 -1.77 -21.28 3.33
N LEU A 60 -2.19 -20.66 4.45
CA LEU A 60 -3.08 -21.28 5.45
C LEU A 60 -4.52 -20.74 5.36
N HIS A 61 -4.83 -20.01 4.28
CA HIS A 61 -6.13 -19.41 4.13
C HIS A 61 -7.24 -20.46 4.05
N ASN A 62 -8.26 -20.31 4.91
CA ASN A 62 -9.42 -21.21 4.96
C ASN A 62 -10.64 -20.51 4.35
N PHE A 63 -10.95 -20.85 3.10
CA PHE A 63 -12.10 -20.28 2.39
C PHE A 63 -13.46 -20.65 2.99
N THR A 64 -13.55 -21.72 3.79
CA THR A 64 -14.80 -22.10 4.49
C THR A 64 -15.08 -21.17 5.66
N LEU A 65 -14.05 -20.74 6.39
CA LEU A 65 -14.20 -19.84 7.54
C LEU A 65 -14.18 -18.36 7.14
N THR A 66 -13.38 -18.00 6.12
CA THR A 66 -13.17 -16.60 5.73
C THR A 66 -13.25 -16.40 4.21
N PRO A 67 -14.39 -16.71 3.56
CA PRO A 67 -14.53 -16.69 2.10
C PRO A 67 -14.27 -15.32 1.45
N HIS A 68 -14.45 -14.23 2.20
CA HIS A 68 -14.32 -12.87 1.68
C HIS A 68 -12.96 -12.21 1.96
N LEU A 69 -12.08 -12.88 2.72
CA LEU A 69 -10.78 -12.30 3.04
C LEU A 69 -9.77 -12.62 1.93
N PRO A 70 -8.93 -11.65 1.53
CA PRO A 70 -7.99 -11.87 0.45
C PRO A 70 -6.88 -12.84 0.88
N GLN A 71 -6.71 -13.90 0.09
CA GLN A 71 -5.57 -14.81 0.18
C GLN A 71 -4.29 -14.19 -0.41
N CYS A 72 -4.42 -13.29 -1.40
CA CYS A 72 -3.32 -12.48 -1.95
C CYS A 72 -3.52 -11.01 -1.57
N TYR A 73 -2.59 -10.42 -0.82
CA TYR A 73 -2.80 -9.10 -0.20
C TYR A 73 -1.55 -8.22 -0.19
N PHE A 74 -1.76 -6.91 -0.08
CA PHE A 74 -0.66 -5.94 -0.02
C PHE A 74 0.17 -6.11 1.26
N PRO A 75 1.51 -5.98 1.19
CA PRO A 75 2.34 -5.87 2.38
C PRO A 75 2.10 -4.52 3.08
N ARG A 76 2.30 -4.43 4.40
CA ARG A 76 1.98 -3.22 5.19
C ARG A 76 2.80 -1.99 4.80
N ASN A 77 3.98 -2.23 4.26
CA ASN A 77 4.92 -1.19 3.85
C ASN A 77 4.79 -0.83 2.36
N TYR A 78 3.68 -1.18 1.71
CA TYR A 78 3.34 -0.70 0.37
C TYR A 78 2.60 0.64 0.44
N GLY A 79 3.03 1.61 -0.37
CA GLY A 79 2.33 2.89 -0.51
C GLY A 79 3.30 4.05 -0.66
N TYR A 80 3.02 5.13 0.07
CA TYR A 80 3.87 6.32 0.10
C TYR A 80 4.27 6.70 1.53
N VAL A 81 5.43 7.33 1.66
CA VAL A 81 5.98 7.86 2.91
C VAL A 81 6.20 9.36 2.79
N LEU A 82 6.11 10.06 3.91
CA LEU A 82 6.38 11.49 3.98
C LEU A 82 7.88 11.75 3.77
N GLN A 83 8.23 12.65 2.84
CA GLN A 83 9.63 13.03 2.61
C GLN A 83 10.11 14.16 3.53
N SER A 84 9.22 15.06 3.92
CA SER A 84 9.56 16.31 4.60
C SER A 84 8.45 16.77 5.54
N LYS A 85 8.74 17.77 6.37
CA LYS A 85 7.68 18.51 7.07
C LYS A 85 6.68 19.11 6.06
N PRO A 86 5.39 19.22 6.42
CA PRO A 86 4.40 19.86 5.58
C PRO A 86 4.74 21.35 5.36
N GLU A 87 4.40 21.84 4.18
CA GLU A 87 4.48 23.24 3.80
C GLU A 87 3.13 23.93 4.10
N ASN A 88 3.17 25.12 4.70
CA ASN A 88 1.98 25.95 4.86
C ASN A 88 1.75 26.74 3.57
N LEU A 89 0.65 26.43 2.86
CA LEU A 89 0.26 27.18 1.67
C LEU A 89 -0.60 28.40 2.03
N SER A 90 -1.42 28.28 3.08
CA SER A 90 -2.24 29.34 3.67
C SER A 90 -2.55 29.01 5.13
N SER A 91 -3.34 29.84 5.82
CA SER A 91 -3.77 29.59 7.20
C SER A 91 -4.60 28.31 7.37
N ASN A 92 -5.27 27.84 6.31
CA ASN A 92 -6.16 26.69 6.32
C ASN A 92 -5.72 25.57 5.36
N ARG A 93 -4.51 25.65 4.78
CA ARG A 93 -4.05 24.67 3.78
C ARG A 93 -2.60 24.26 3.97
N LEU A 94 -2.39 22.95 3.96
CA LEU A 94 -1.09 22.29 4.09
C LEU A 94 -0.78 21.45 2.85
N ARG A 95 0.49 21.36 2.50
CA ARG A 95 1.01 20.46 1.45
C ARG A 95 2.03 19.49 2.01
N TYR A 96 1.85 18.21 1.70
CA TYR A 96 2.75 17.13 2.08
C TYR A 96 3.41 16.54 0.82
N ASN A 97 4.74 16.38 0.88
CA ASN A 97 5.49 15.70 -0.18
C ASN A 97 5.60 14.21 0.16
N LEU A 98 5.03 13.36 -0.68
CA LEU A 98 4.99 11.91 -0.51
C LEU A 98 5.89 11.22 -1.53
N LYS A 99 6.71 10.24 -1.09
CA LYS A 99 7.50 9.35 -1.95
C LYS A 99 6.95 7.95 -1.92
N ARG A 100 6.91 7.28 -3.06
CA ARG A 100 6.64 5.84 -3.11
C ARG A 100 7.66 5.06 -2.30
N THR A 101 7.20 4.03 -1.60
CA THR A 101 8.06 3.09 -0.89
C THR A 101 8.83 2.21 -1.88
N THR A 102 10.15 2.09 -1.72
CA THR A 102 11.00 1.26 -2.58
C THR A 102 11.02 -0.22 -2.20
N ASN A 103 10.40 -0.59 -1.06
CA ASN A 103 10.31 -1.96 -0.57
C ASN A 103 9.60 -2.91 -1.56
N VAL A 104 8.77 -2.34 -2.43
CA VAL A 104 8.05 -3.07 -3.49
C VAL A 104 8.48 -2.47 -4.82
N LYS A 105 9.52 -3.07 -5.42
CA LYS A 105 10.20 -2.54 -6.63
C LYS A 105 9.28 -2.43 -7.83
N ASN A 106 8.40 -3.41 -8.03
CA ASN A 106 7.41 -3.37 -9.10
C ASN A 106 6.01 -3.33 -8.47
N PRO A 107 5.21 -2.29 -8.74
CA PRO A 107 3.84 -2.24 -8.26
C PRO A 107 3.03 -3.43 -8.82
N PRO A 108 2.06 -3.97 -8.06
CA PRO A 108 1.15 -5.00 -8.55
C PRO A 108 0.45 -4.64 -9.86
N PHE A 109 0.24 -3.35 -10.06
CA PHE A 109 -0.37 -2.76 -11.24
C PHE A 109 0.68 -1.93 -11.97
N PRO A 110 1.18 -2.40 -13.13
CA PRO A 110 2.29 -1.75 -13.85
C PRO A 110 1.91 -0.41 -14.50
N ILE A 111 0.62 -0.07 -14.53
CA ILE A 111 0.11 1.11 -15.20
C ILE A 111 0.18 2.30 -14.22
N ASN A 112 1.15 3.20 -14.44
CA ASN A 112 1.18 4.57 -13.92
C ASN A 112 1.41 4.72 -12.41
N SER A 113 2.37 4.01 -11.83
CA SER A 113 2.84 4.31 -10.48
C SER A 113 3.68 5.59 -10.44
N PHE A 114 3.16 6.64 -9.82
CA PHE A 114 3.93 7.87 -9.57
C PHE A 114 4.94 7.66 -8.46
N GLU A 115 6.14 8.20 -8.63
CA GLU A 115 7.19 8.17 -7.60
C GLU A 115 6.96 9.28 -6.56
N ASN A 116 6.60 10.47 -7.04
CA ASN A 116 6.39 11.66 -6.23
C ASN A 116 4.92 12.09 -6.30
N VAL A 117 4.28 12.15 -5.14
CA VAL A 117 2.89 12.59 -5.00
C VAL A 117 2.83 13.78 -4.05
N LEU A 118 2.02 14.76 -4.38
CA LEU A 118 1.65 15.84 -3.48
C LEU A 118 0.28 15.53 -2.87
N LEU A 119 0.18 15.70 -1.55
CA LEU A 119 -1.08 15.69 -0.82
C LEU A 119 -1.33 17.12 -0.33
N ASP A 120 -2.36 17.75 -0.88
CA ASP A 120 -2.88 19.00 -0.35
C ASP A 120 -4.05 18.70 0.57
N VAL A 121 -4.05 19.31 1.74
CA VAL A 121 -5.10 19.21 2.74
C VAL A 121 -5.59 20.63 3.03
N GLU A 122 -6.89 20.84 2.88
CA GLU A 122 -7.53 22.13 3.00
C GLU A 122 -8.76 22.04 3.90
N TYR A 123 -8.77 22.86 4.95
CA TYR A 123 -9.92 23.00 5.84
C TYR A 123 -10.85 24.05 5.23
N TYR A 124 -11.93 23.61 4.59
CA TYR A 124 -12.95 24.50 4.02
C TYR A 124 -13.82 25.10 5.13
N THR A 125 -14.23 24.28 6.09
CA THR A 125 -14.88 24.70 7.34
C THR A 125 -14.31 23.87 8.49
N ASN A 126 -14.85 24.05 9.71
CA ASN A 126 -14.46 23.22 10.85
C ASN A 126 -14.97 21.77 10.72
N GLU A 127 -15.93 21.53 9.82
CA GLU A 127 -16.61 20.27 9.58
C GLU A 127 -16.20 19.61 8.26
N ILE A 128 -15.62 20.38 7.33
CA ILE A 128 -15.28 19.92 5.97
C ILE A 128 -13.78 19.99 5.76
N LEU A 129 -13.17 18.81 5.64
CA LEU A 129 -11.79 18.62 5.20
C LEU A 129 -11.78 18.17 3.74
N HIS A 130 -11.20 18.97 2.87
CA HIS A 130 -10.92 18.58 1.50
C HIS A 130 -9.46 18.17 1.39
N PHE A 131 -9.18 17.07 0.69
CA PHE A 131 -7.82 16.70 0.39
C PHE A 131 -7.70 16.19 -1.04
N LYS A 132 -6.52 16.38 -1.62
CA LYS A 132 -6.24 15.99 -3.00
C LYS A 132 -4.85 15.40 -3.11
N LEU A 133 -4.78 14.21 -3.73
CA LEU A 133 -3.54 13.56 -4.13
C LEU A 133 -3.33 13.77 -5.62
N TYR A 134 -2.15 14.25 -6.01
CA TYR A 134 -1.83 14.46 -7.42
C TYR A 134 -0.35 14.24 -7.69
N ASN A 135 -0.04 13.91 -8.95
CA ASN A 135 1.33 13.69 -9.38
C ASN A 135 2.09 15.03 -9.32
N LYS A 136 3.27 15.02 -8.69
CA LYS A 136 4.14 16.20 -8.60
C LYS A 136 4.72 16.60 -9.96
N ASP A 137 4.99 15.60 -10.80
CA ASP A 137 5.82 15.75 -11.99
C ASP A 137 4.98 16.03 -13.26
N GLU A 138 3.69 15.66 -13.27
CA GLU A 138 2.81 15.81 -14.42
C GLU A 138 1.37 16.11 -14.01
N LYS A 139 0.70 17.03 -14.72
CA LYS A 139 -0.72 17.31 -14.52
C LYS A 139 -1.56 16.14 -15.01
N ARG A 140 -2.53 15.71 -14.19
CA ARG A 140 -3.51 14.69 -14.58
C ARG A 140 -4.85 15.36 -14.89
N TYR A 141 -5.72 14.62 -15.56
CA TYR A 141 -7.10 15.05 -15.76
C TYR A 141 -7.73 15.36 -14.40
N GLU A 142 -8.25 16.57 -14.31
CA GLU A 142 -9.11 17.01 -13.22
C GLU A 142 -10.48 17.25 -13.83
N VAL A 143 -11.52 16.75 -13.17
CA VAL A 143 -12.88 17.10 -13.55
C VAL A 143 -12.96 18.62 -13.48
N SER A 144 -13.30 19.25 -14.61
CA SER A 144 -13.50 20.69 -14.64
C SER A 144 -14.65 21.01 -13.69
N ASP A 145 -14.38 21.84 -12.69
CA ASP A 145 -15.47 22.43 -11.92
C ASP A 145 -16.38 23.17 -12.90
N PHE A 146 -17.66 22.82 -12.90
CA PHE A 146 -18.73 23.58 -13.57
C PHE A 146 -18.96 24.95 -12.89
N SER A 147 -17.93 25.57 -12.31
CA SER A 147 -18.03 26.88 -11.64
C SER A 147 -18.09 28.06 -12.61
N SER A 148 -18.07 27.81 -13.93
CA SER A 148 -18.40 28.81 -14.96
C SER A 148 -19.90 28.91 -15.28
N TYR A 149 -20.74 28.04 -14.71
CA TYR A 149 -22.20 28.23 -14.72
C TYR A 149 -22.68 28.45 -13.28
N GLU A 150 -22.96 29.71 -12.96
CA GLU A 150 -23.85 30.01 -11.83
C GLU A 150 -25.12 29.15 -11.96
N VAL A 151 -25.58 28.60 -10.84
CA VAL A 151 -26.81 27.79 -10.70
C VAL A 151 -26.67 26.29 -11.02
N ILE A 152 -25.99 25.54 -10.14
CA ILE A 152 -26.62 24.40 -9.42
C ILE A 152 -26.03 24.34 -7.99
N LYS A 153 -26.56 25.20 -7.10
CA LYS A 153 -26.56 24.89 -5.66
C LYS A 153 -27.52 23.71 -5.47
N ASN A 154 -26.98 22.50 -5.28
CA ASN A 154 -27.60 21.29 -4.67
C ASN A 154 -27.11 19.96 -5.25
N SER A 155 -25.88 19.87 -5.77
CA SER A 155 -25.29 18.55 -6.04
C SER A 155 -24.45 18.10 -4.86
N PHE A 156 -25.13 17.57 -3.85
CA PHE A 156 -24.52 16.66 -2.89
C PHE A 156 -23.98 15.45 -3.64
N PHE A 157 -22.65 15.34 -3.79
CA PHE A 157 -22.04 14.04 -4.07
C PHE A 157 -21.88 13.32 -2.73
N PHE A 158 -22.89 12.53 -2.39
CA PHE A 158 -22.76 11.48 -1.40
C PHE A 158 -21.76 10.44 -1.94
N CYS A 159 -20.67 10.19 -1.21
CA CYS A 159 -20.14 8.83 -1.13
C CYS A 159 -21.03 8.09 -0.14
N GLU A 160 -22.13 7.49 -0.62
CA GLU A 160 -22.84 6.47 0.15
C GLU A 160 -21.95 5.22 0.22
N VAL A 161 -21.80 4.71 1.45
CA VAL A 161 -21.12 3.45 1.80
C VAL A 161 -22.16 2.35 1.85
#